data_AF-X1VDV5-F1
#
_entry.id   AF-X1VDV5-F1
#
_cell.length_a   1.000
_cell.length_b   1.000
_cell.length_c   1.000
_cell.angle_alpha   90.00
_cell.angle_beta   90.00
_cell.angle_gamma   90.00
#
_symmetry.space_group_name_H-M   'P 1'
#
loop_
_entity.id
_entity.type
_entity.pdbx_description
1 polymer ?
#
loop_
_entity_poly.entity_id
_entity_poly.type
_entity_poly.pdbx_seq_one_letter_code
_entity_poly.pdbx_strand_id
1 'polypeptide(L)'
;MALIDFYYAQPGPIKPVGLPGHKLAIWAAAKWSCYKIVFLEPLPLSADLVFDMGAIDAGAVSGDTSLANLELTGEPPEMAQLRCYALDDIKATVKRGAADVRFKTKAIIAKITRFTIQIDPCLHTTEIIALKGDQPYINAENPTDYNLAQSRLGYFGFRFGLEDLRQTFTKVEEVEKALAPITLVAAGGY
;
A
#
# COMPACT_ATOMS: atom_id res chain seq x y z
N MET A 1 -4.63 12.45 28.74
CA MET A 1 -3.41 12.10 27.97
C MET A 1 -3.81 12.15 26.51
N ALA A 2 -3.17 13.00 25.70
CA ALA A 2 -3.41 13.04 24.27
C ALA A 2 -2.97 11.69 23.68
N LEU A 3 -3.91 10.92 23.10
CA LEU A 3 -3.60 9.62 22.51
C LEU A 3 -3.07 9.84 21.09
N ILE A 4 -1.77 9.63 20.94
CA ILE A 4 -1.14 9.38 19.64
C ILE A 4 -1.06 7.88 19.45
N ASP A 5 -1.41 7.44 18.24
CA ASP A 5 -1.19 6.07 17.80
C ASP A 5 -0.34 6.06 16.53
N PHE A 6 0.78 5.35 16.56
CA PHE A 6 1.58 5.11 15.36
C PHE A 6 1.06 3.86 14.68
N TYR A 7 0.48 4.05 13.51
CA TYR A 7 -0.03 2.95 12.73
C TYR A 7 1.13 2.14 12.12
N TYR A 8 1.07 0.82 12.32
CA TYR A 8 1.89 -0.15 11.63
C TYR A 8 1.02 -1.35 11.26
N ALA A 9 1.42 -2.10 10.23
CA ALA A 9 0.68 -3.26 9.77
C ALA A 9 0.69 -4.36 10.86
N GLN A 10 -0.48 -4.68 11.40
CA GLN A 10 -0.64 -5.66 12.48
C GLN A 10 -0.97 -7.05 11.94
N PRO A 11 -0.44 -8.13 12.56
CA PRO A 11 -0.92 -9.48 12.32
C PRO A 11 -2.42 -9.63 12.58
N GLY A 12 -3.08 -10.51 11.82
CA GLY A 12 -4.52 -10.76 11.89
C GLY A 12 -5.32 -10.06 10.78
N PRO A 13 -6.66 -10.07 10.85
CA PRO A 13 -7.51 -9.42 9.85
C PRO A 13 -7.11 -7.97 9.66
N ILE A 14 -7.11 -7.48 8.41
CA ILE A 14 -6.79 -6.09 8.12
C ILE A 14 -7.76 -5.17 8.86
N LYS A 15 -7.21 -4.25 9.65
CA LYS A 15 -7.97 -3.22 10.37
C LYS A 15 -7.74 -1.88 9.69
N PRO A 16 -8.79 -1.06 9.53
CA PRO A 16 -8.64 0.26 8.96
C PRO A 16 -7.73 1.12 9.84
N VAL A 17 -6.90 1.97 9.23
CA VAL A 17 -6.00 2.88 9.97
C VAL A 17 -6.74 3.84 10.90
N GLY A 18 -8.03 4.09 10.64
CA GLY A 18 -8.91 4.91 11.46
C GLY A 18 -10.36 4.80 11.00
N LEU A 19 -11.27 5.36 11.78
CA LEU A 19 -12.70 5.39 11.46
C LEU A 19 -13.11 6.78 10.94
N PRO A 20 -14.25 6.91 10.25
CA PRO A 20 -14.80 8.22 9.90
C PRO A 20 -14.83 9.19 11.09
N GLY A 21 -14.37 10.41 10.87
CA GLY A 21 -14.20 11.43 11.91
C GLY A 21 -12.83 11.42 12.59
N HIS A 22 -12.05 10.35 12.51
CA HIS A 22 -10.69 10.31 13.05
C HIS A 22 -9.75 11.19 12.21
N LYS A 23 -8.73 11.73 12.87
CA LYS A 23 -7.65 12.49 12.23
C LYS A 23 -6.49 11.57 11.92
N LEU A 24 -5.90 11.78 10.76
CA LEU A 24 -4.71 11.10 10.30
C LEU A 24 -3.62 12.13 10.00
N ALA A 25 -2.37 11.81 10.32
CA ALA A 25 -1.23 12.51 9.79
C ALA A 25 -0.38 11.51 9.01
N ILE A 26 -0.15 11.79 7.73
CA ILE A 26 0.52 10.89 6.80
C ILE A 26 1.89 11.46 6.46
N TRP A 27 2.94 10.67 6.72
CA TRP A 27 4.30 11.05 6.36
C TRP A 27 4.59 10.74 4.89
N ALA A 28 4.82 11.77 4.10
CA ALA A 28 5.24 11.68 2.71
C ALA A 28 6.13 12.88 2.36
N ALA A 29 7.14 12.69 1.49
CA ALA A 29 8.03 13.75 1.01
C ALA A 29 8.62 14.62 2.16
N ALA A 30 9.12 13.96 3.21
CA ALA A 30 9.70 14.56 4.41
C ALA A 30 8.77 15.51 5.22
N LYS A 31 7.44 15.37 5.08
CA LYS A 31 6.45 16.15 5.84
C LYS A 31 5.27 15.29 6.28
N TRP A 32 4.70 15.62 7.44
CA TRP A 32 3.41 15.13 7.89
C TRP A 32 2.32 15.99 7.28
N SER A 33 1.44 15.41 6.46
CA SER A 33 0.24 16.08 5.95
C SER A 33 -0.98 15.58 6.73
N CYS A 34 -1.80 16.51 7.23
CA CYS A 34 -2.88 16.19 8.16
C CYS A 34 -4.24 16.16 7.47
N TYR A 35 -5.00 15.11 7.73
CA TYR A 35 -6.28 14.82 7.14
C TYR A 35 -7.30 14.41 8.20
N LYS A 36 -8.57 14.49 7.85
CA LYS A 36 -9.66 13.86 8.58
C LYS A 36 -10.35 12.84 7.67
N ILE A 37 -10.66 11.67 8.22
CA ILE A 37 -11.37 10.63 7.47
C ILE A 37 -12.84 11.05 7.33
N VAL A 38 -13.31 11.20 6.09
CA VAL A 38 -14.70 11.53 5.78
C VAL A 38 -15.52 10.25 5.63
N PHE A 39 -14.99 9.27 4.89
CA PHE A 39 -15.61 7.97 4.72
C PHE A 39 -14.58 6.85 4.69
N LEU A 40 -15.05 5.64 4.93
CA LEU A 40 -14.29 4.40 4.89
C LEU A 40 -15.10 3.38 4.08
N GLU A 41 -14.46 2.72 3.13
CA GLU A 41 -15.08 1.66 2.34
C GLU A 41 -14.15 0.44 2.25
N PRO A 42 -14.61 -0.76 2.63
CA PRO A 42 -13.84 -1.98 2.43
C PRO A 42 -13.76 -2.32 0.94
N LEU A 43 -12.57 -2.72 0.50
CA LEU A 43 -12.29 -3.25 -0.82
C LEU A 43 -12.08 -4.76 -0.70
N PRO A 44 -13.15 -5.57 -0.85
CA PRO A 44 -13.01 -7.02 -0.83
C PRO A 44 -12.25 -7.45 -2.07
N LEU A 45 -11.45 -8.52 -1.94
CA LEU A 45 -10.84 -9.12 -3.11
C LEU A 45 -11.93 -9.55 -4.10
N SER A 46 -11.85 -9.03 -5.31
CA SER A 46 -12.72 -9.37 -6.44
C SER A 46 -11.88 -9.57 -7.70
N ALA A 47 -12.48 -10.11 -8.75
CA ALA A 47 -11.79 -10.29 -10.04
C ALA A 47 -11.20 -8.97 -10.56
N ASP A 48 -11.86 -7.83 -10.32
CA ASP A 48 -11.41 -6.51 -10.78
C ASP A 48 -10.23 -5.96 -9.95
N LEU A 49 -10.03 -6.47 -8.74
CA LEU A 49 -8.86 -6.20 -7.89
C LEU A 49 -7.77 -7.27 -8.02
N VAL A 50 -7.83 -8.06 -9.09
CA VAL A 50 -6.73 -8.92 -9.54
C VAL A 50 -6.06 -8.26 -10.73
N PHE A 51 -4.79 -7.92 -10.56
CA PHE A 51 -3.98 -7.37 -11.63
C PHE A 51 -3.25 -8.48 -12.36
N ASP A 52 -3.58 -8.68 -13.63
CA ASP A 52 -2.91 -9.63 -14.53
C ASP A 52 -1.84 -8.91 -15.36
N MET A 53 -0.58 -9.30 -15.20
CA MET A 53 0.56 -8.80 -15.97
C MET A 53 0.76 -9.59 -17.28
N GLY A 54 -0.12 -10.55 -17.57
CA GLY A 54 -0.13 -11.34 -18.80
C GLY A 54 0.83 -12.54 -18.75
N ALA A 55 1.16 -13.05 -19.93
CA ALA A 55 2.09 -14.17 -20.06
C ALA A 55 3.53 -13.72 -19.82
N ILE A 56 4.32 -14.56 -19.15
CA ILE A 56 5.74 -14.32 -18.90
C ILE A 56 6.52 -15.59 -19.27
N ASP A 57 7.50 -15.45 -20.16
CA ASP A 57 8.41 -16.54 -20.54
C ASP A 57 9.22 -17.05 -19.34
N ALA A 58 9.70 -18.30 -19.41
CA ALA A 58 10.56 -18.88 -18.40
C ALA A 58 11.77 -17.98 -18.08
N GLY A 59 11.97 -17.64 -16.81
CA GLY A 59 13.07 -16.77 -16.35
C GLY A 59 12.95 -15.28 -16.74
N ALA A 60 11.87 -14.86 -17.41
CA ALA A 60 11.67 -13.49 -17.85
C ALA A 60 10.95 -12.63 -16.79
N VAL A 61 10.88 -11.33 -17.06
CA VAL A 61 10.15 -10.34 -16.25
C VAL A 61 9.09 -9.63 -17.09
N SER A 62 7.98 -9.25 -16.46
CA SER A 62 6.87 -8.52 -17.12
C SER A 62 7.22 -7.08 -17.50
N GLY A 63 8.24 -6.49 -16.87
CA GLY A 63 8.44 -5.04 -16.86
C GLY A 63 7.58 -4.35 -15.80
N ASP A 64 7.81 -3.05 -15.60
CA ASP A 64 7.07 -2.25 -14.62
C ASP A 64 5.72 -1.83 -15.21
N THR A 65 4.63 -2.24 -14.56
CA THR A 65 3.27 -1.86 -14.96
C THR A 65 2.60 -1.10 -13.84
N SER A 66 1.94 0.01 -14.19
CA SER A 66 1.17 0.82 -13.24
C SER A 66 -0.18 0.16 -12.92
N LEU A 67 -0.56 0.14 -11.64
CA LEU A 67 -1.91 -0.26 -11.22
C LEU A 67 -2.91 0.87 -11.44
N ALA A 68 -3.26 1.14 -12.71
CA ALA A 68 -4.22 2.19 -13.05
C ALA A 68 -5.61 1.98 -12.42
N ASN A 69 -6.01 0.72 -12.17
CA ASN A 69 -7.29 0.41 -11.52
C ASN A 69 -7.35 0.82 -10.04
N LEU A 70 -6.21 1.16 -9.43
CA LEU A 70 -6.09 1.71 -8.08
C LEU A 70 -5.87 3.22 -8.11
N GLU A 71 -6.22 3.90 -9.20
CA GLU A 71 -6.13 5.35 -9.27
C GLU A 71 -7.09 6.00 -8.26
N LEU A 72 -6.50 6.81 -7.37
CA LEU A 72 -7.20 7.52 -6.31
C LEU A 72 -7.52 8.96 -6.73
N THR A 73 -8.68 9.47 -6.32
CA THR A 73 -9.04 10.86 -6.59
C THR A 73 -8.18 11.82 -5.76
N GLY A 74 -7.92 13.01 -6.32
CA GLY A 74 -7.17 14.06 -5.62
C GLY A 74 -8.04 15.12 -4.97
N GLU A 75 -9.25 15.30 -5.49
CA GLU A 75 -10.23 16.27 -5.00
C GLU A 75 -11.61 15.60 -5.04
N PRO A 76 -12.15 15.17 -3.89
CA PRO A 76 -11.49 15.13 -2.57
C PRO A 76 -10.30 14.15 -2.55
N PRO A 77 -9.31 14.37 -1.67
CA PRO A 77 -8.17 13.48 -1.55
C PRO A 77 -8.60 12.10 -1.06
N GLU A 78 -8.03 11.06 -1.65
CA GLU A 78 -8.25 9.67 -1.24
C GLU A 78 -6.94 8.99 -0.84
N MET A 79 -7.08 7.94 -0.03
CA MET A 79 -6.00 7.04 0.35
C MET A 79 -6.51 5.60 0.27
N ALA A 80 -5.62 4.66 -0.06
CA ALA A 80 -5.89 3.24 0.06
C ALA A 80 -4.91 2.59 1.04
N GLN A 81 -5.43 1.66 1.84
CA GLN A 81 -4.66 0.72 2.64
C GLN A 81 -4.90 -0.68 2.07
N LEU A 82 -3.87 -1.29 1.50
CA LEU A 82 -4.00 -2.52 0.73
C LEU A 82 -3.02 -3.58 1.20
N ARG A 83 -3.46 -4.82 1.27
CA ARG A 83 -2.60 -6.01 1.33
C ARG A 83 -2.65 -6.72 -0.01
N CYS A 84 -1.59 -7.44 -0.33
CA CYS A 84 -1.47 -8.08 -1.64
C CYS A 84 -0.81 -9.45 -1.59
N TYR A 85 -1.15 -10.29 -2.56
CA TYR A 85 -0.58 -11.63 -2.65
C TYR A 85 -0.61 -12.17 -4.08
N ALA A 86 0.34 -13.04 -4.40
CA ALA A 86 0.44 -13.67 -5.71
C ALA A 86 -0.51 -14.86 -5.84
N LEU A 87 -1.25 -14.89 -6.94
CA LEU A 87 -2.14 -16.00 -7.29
C LEU A 87 -1.41 -17.07 -8.11
N ASP A 88 -0.46 -16.65 -8.94
CA ASP A 88 0.35 -17.53 -9.78
C ASP A 88 1.78 -17.68 -9.23
N ASP A 89 2.57 -18.58 -9.81
CA ASP A 89 3.94 -18.86 -9.39
C ASP A 89 4.91 -17.77 -9.89
N ILE A 90 4.74 -16.56 -9.37
CA ILE A 90 5.53 -15.38 -9.70
C ILE A 90 6.28 -14.85 -8.49
N LYS A 91 7.35 -14.10 -8.74
CA LYS A 91 7.96 -13.22 -7.72
C LYS A 91 7.62 -11.77 -8.06
N ALA A 92 6.63 -11.21 -7.37
CA ALA A 92 6.20 -9.84 -7.56
C ALA A 92 7.02 -8.85 -6.72
N THR A 93 7.42 -7.76 -7.36
CA THR A 93 8.08 -6.61 -6.76
C THR A 93 7.11 -5.45 -6.76
N VAL A 94 6.89 -4.85 -5.60
CA VAL A 94 6.04 -3.65 -5.46
C VAL A 94 6.93 -2.42 -5.43
N LYS A 95 6.57 -1.40 -6.20
CA LYS A 95 7.25 -0.12 -6.25
C LYS A 95 6.26 1.00 -5.98
N ARG A 96 6.77 2.07 -5.39
CA ARG A 96 6.13 3.34 -5.13
C ARG A 96 6.53 4.27 -6.27
N GLY A 97 5.59 4.54 -7.19
CA GLY A 97 5.96 5.06 -8.51
C GLY A 97 6.94 4.11 -9.24
N ALA A 98 7.61 4.60 -10.28
CA ALA A 98 8.53 3.77 -11.08
C ALA A 98 9.90 3.54 -10.40
N ALA A 99 10.31 4.43 -9.48
CA ALA A 99 11.70 4.49 -9.00
C ALA A 99 11.91 3.91 -7.58
N ASP A 100 10.91 3.96 -6.71
CA ASP A 100 11.12 3.58 -5.30
C ASP A 100 10.62 2.17 -4.99
N VAL A 101 11.53 1.22 -4.94
CA VAL A 101 11.20 -0.18 -4.64
C VAL A 101 10.86 -0.38 -3.16
N ARG A 102 9.70 -0.98 -2.87
CA ARG A 102 9.28 -1.36 -1.52
C ARG A 102 10.02 -2.61 -1.06
N PHE A 103 10.10 -2.78 0.27
CA PHE A 103 10.71 -3.95 0.90
C PHE A 103 12.18 -4.19 0.51
N LYS A 104 12.89 -3.12 0.12
CA LYS A 104 14.30 -3.17 -0.20
C LYS A 104 15.16 -3.03 1.06
N THR A 105 16.19 -3.85 1.12
CA THR A 105 17.40 -3.60 1.91
C THR A 105 18.44 -2.93 1.02
N LYS A 106 19.65 -2.69 1.54
CA LYS A 106 20.76 -2.17 0.73
C LYS A 106 21.12 -3.08 -0.46
N ALA A 107 20.93 -4.39 -0.33
CA ALA A 107 21.43 -5.38 -1.30
C ALA A 107 20.35 -6.27 -1.92
N ILE A 108 19.21 -6.43 -1.24
CA ILE A 108 18.17 -7.40 -1.60
C ILE A 108 16.81 -6.73 -1.56
N ILE A 109 15.95 -7.07 -2.52
CA ILE A 109 14.54 -6.68 -2.52
C ILE A 109 13.71 -7.91 -2.14
N ALA A 110 12.92 -7.82 -1.07
CA ALA A 110 11.98 -8.88 -0.73
C ALA A 110 10.84 -8.90 -1.77
N LYS A 111 10.46 -10.11 -2.22
CA LYS A 111 9.43 -10.29 -3.24
C LYS A 111 8.22 -11.02 -2.66
N ILE A 112 7.05 -10.65 -3.16
CA ILE A 112 5.79 -11.32 -2.84
C ILE A 112 5.69 -12.53 -3.77
N THR A 113 5.49 -13.71 -3.19
CA THR A 113 5.35 -14.96 -3.93
C THR A 113 4.06 -15.65 -3.52
N ARG A 114 3.68 -16.70 -4.25
CA ARG A 114 2.53 -17.53 -3.87
C ARG A 114 2.69 -18.14 -2.47
N PHE A 115 3.93 -18.34 -2.02
CA PHE A 115 4.24 -18.87 -0.69
C PHE A 115 4.17 -17.81 0.43
N THR A 116 4.08 -16.52 0.10
CA THR A 116 3.95 -15.45 1.11
C THR A 116 2.76 -15.68 2.04
N ILE A 117 1.62 -16.15 1.52
CA ILE A 117 0.44 -16.44 2.33
C ILE A 117 0.62 -17.63 3.28
N GLN A 118 1.59 -18.52 3.02
CA GLN A 118 1.87 -19.65 3.93
C GLN A 118 2.68 -19.19 5.15
N ILE A 119 3.58 -18.24 4.95
CA ILE A 119 4.48 -17.70 5.99
C ILE A 119 3.81 -16.55 6.74
N ASP A 120 3.04 -15.73 6.03
CA ASP A 120 2.22 -14.64 6.56
C ASP A 120 0.75 -14.84 6.15
N PRO A 121 -0.02 -15.67 6.88
CA PRO A 121 -1.42 -15.99 6.55
C PRO A 121 -2.35 -14.79 6.50
N CYS A 122 -1.99 -13.69 7.14
CA CYS A 122 -2.78 -12.47 7.15
C CYS A 122 -2.25 -11.39 6.20
N LEU A 123 -1.12 -11.63 5.55
CA LEU A 123 -0.50 -10.75 4.55
C LEU A 123 -0.16 -9.35 5.10
N HIS A 124 -0.01 -9.21 6.42
CA HIS A 124 0.30 -7.91 7.05
C HIS A 124 1.66 -7.35 6.61
N THR A 125 2.62 -8.21 6.26
CA THR A 125 3.94 -7.80 5.74
C THR A 125 3.90 -7.24 4.32
N THR A 126 2.80 -7.47 3.60
CA THR A 126 2.59 -6.98 2.23
C THR A 126 1.81 -5.67 2.18
N GLU A 127 1.49 -5.11 3.35
CA GLU A 127 0.62 -3.95 3.44
C GLU A 127 1.29 -2.69 2.86
N ILE A 128 0.53 -1.96 2.06
CA ILE A 128 0.92 -0.71 1.43
C ILE A 128 -0.14 0.35 1.69
N ILE A 129 0.34 1.58 1.89
CA ILE A 129 -0.50 2.78 1.91
C ILE A 129 -0.23 3.51 0.60
N ALA A 130 -1.28 3.74 -0.18
CA ALA A 130 -1.21 4.47 -1.43
C ALA A 130 -1.93 5.81 -1.30
N LEU A 131 -1.31 6.86 -1.83
CA LEU A 131 -1.86 8.20 -1.98
C LEU A 131 -1.96 8.56 -3.47
N LYS A 132 -2.63 9.66 -3.78
CA LYS A 132 -2.59 10.21 -5.15
C LYS A 132 -1.16 10.54 -5.57
N GLY A 133 -0.83 10.20 -6.82
CA GLY A 133 0.51 10.41 -7.39
C GLY A 133 1.53 9.39 -6.90
N ASP A 134 1.06 8.41 -6.11
CA ASP A 134 1.86 7.41 -5.44
C ASP A 134 1.35 6.00 -5.75
N GLN A 135 0.78 5.83 -6.95
CA GLN A 135 0.20 4.56 -7.36
C GLN A 135 1.28 3.47 -7.37
N PRO A 136 0.95 2.25 -6.91
CA PRO A 136 1.93 1.18 -6.89
C PRO A 136 2.21 0.72 -8.33
N TYR A 137 3.49 0.51 -8.63
CA TYR A 137 3.93 -0.20 -9.83
C TYR A 137 4.33 -1.62 -9.45
N ILE A 138 4.08 -2.55 -10.35
CA ILE A 138 4.35 -3.97 -10.11
C ILE A 138 5.24 -4.49 -11.22
N ASN A 139 6.17 -5.34 -10.83
CA ASN A 139 7.02 -6.11 -11.72
C ASN A 139 7.00 -7.57 -11.28
N ALA A 140 6.59 -8.48 -12.15
CA ALA A 140 6.63 -9.91 -11.90
C ALA A 140 7.81 -10.55 -12.63
N GLU A 141 8.46 -11.48 -11.95
CA GLU A 141 9.46 -12.40 -12.49
C GLU A 141 8.86 -13.80 -12.50
N ASN A 142 9.03 -14.52 -13.61
CA ASN A 142 8.72 -15.95 -13.68
C ASN A 142 9.95 -16.75 -13.22
N PRO A 143 9.90 -17.39 -12.03
CA PRO A 143 11.03 -18.13 -11.49
C PRO A 143 11.14 -19.56 -12.02
N THR A 144 10.19 -20.00 -12.85
CA THR A 144 10.08 -21.39 -13.33
C THR A 144 10.84 -21.61 -14.63
N ASP A 145 10.96 -22.87 -15.03
CA ASP A 145 11.56 -23.32 -16.29
C ASP A 145 10.55 -23.45 -17.44
N TYR A 146 9.30 -23.03 -17.23
CA TYR A 146 8.23 -23.05 -18.22
C TYR A 146 7.53 -21.69 -18.34
N ASN A 147 6.80 -21.50 -19.43
CA ASN A 147 6.09 -20.26 -19.68
C ASN A 147 4.81 -20.19 -18.83
N LEU A 148 4.62 -19.06 -18.14
CA LEU A 148 3.38 -18.76 -17.44
C LEU A 148 2.41 -18.10 -18.43
N ALA A 149 1.20 -18.64 -18.54
CA ALA A 149 0.16 -18.06 -19.38
C ALA A 149 -0.44 -16.77 -18.79
N GLN A 150 -0.37 -16.62 -17.47
CA GLN A 150 -0.88 -15.48 -16.71
C GLN A 150 0.02 -15.22 -15.51
N SER A 151 0.02 -13.98 -15.03
CA SER A 151 0.82 -13.56 -13.88
C SER A 151 0.03 -12.57 -13.04
N ARG A 152 -0.66 -13.08 -12.01
CA ARG A 152 -1.67 -12.31 -11.30
C ARG A 152 -1.30 -11.97 -9.85
N LEU A 153 -1.53 -10.72 -9.48
CA LEU A 153 -1.44 -10.22 -8.09
C LEU A 153 -2.81 -9.72 -7.64
N GLY A 154 -3.32 -10.25 -6.53
CA GLY A 154 -4.58 -9.82 -5.92
C GLY A 154 -4.35 -8.77 -4.83
N TYR A 155 -5.27 -7.82 -4.70
CA TYR A 155 -5.26 -6.78 -3.67
C TYR A 155 -6.59 -6.71 -2.93
N PHE A 156 -6.54 -6.36 -1.65
CA PHE A 156 -7.73 -6.11 -0.83
C PHE A 156 -7.39 -5.19 0.32
N GLY A 157 -8.40 -4.53 0.89
CA GLY A 157 -8.21 -3.68 2.07
C GLY A 157 -9.29 -2.62 2.22
N PHE A 158 -8.87 -1.36 2.28
CA PHE A 158 -9.77 -0.23 2.52
C PHE A 158 -9.44 0.98 1.65
N ARG A 159 -10.48 1.67 1.20
CA ARG A 159 -10.42 3.01 0.61
C ARG A 159 -10.92 4.02 1.63
N PHE A 160 -10.26 5.17 1.69
CA PHE A 160 -10.60 6.28 2.57
C PHE A 160 -10.80 7.54 1.76
N GLY A 161 -11.92 8.22 1.99
CA GLY A 161 -12.09 9.61 1.59
C GLY A 161 -11.54 10.52 2.67
N LEU A 162 -10.71 11.48 2.27
CA LEU A 162 -10.03 12.39 3.18
C LEU A 162 -10.51 13.83 2.99
N GLU A 163 -10.56 14.56 4.09
CA GLU A 163 -10.68 16.01 4.13
C GLU A 163 -9.31 16.57 4.51
N ASP A 164 -8.73 17.41 3.66
CA ASP A 164 -7.44 18.06 3.93
C ASP A 164 -7.62 19.16 5.01
N LEU A 165 -6.91 19.01 6.13
CA LEU A 165 -6.91 19.99 7.23
C LEU A 165 -6.01 21.19 6.94
N ARG A 166 -5.30 21.20 5.80
CA ARG A 166 -4.37 22.24 5.33
C ARG A 166 -3.25 22.52 6.34
N GLN A 167 -2.86 21.48 7.07
CA GLN A 167 -1.82 21.55 8.09
C GLN A 167 -0.72 20.55 7.77
N THR A 168 0.51 21.06 7.72
CA THR A 168 1.70 20.24 7.49
C THR A 168 2.76 20.51 8.54
N PHE A 169 3.44 19.45 9.00
CA PHE A 169 4.46 19.53 10.03
C PHE A 169 5.72 18.76 9.64
N THR A 170 6.84 19.08 10.25
CA THR A 170 8.10 18.35 10.02
C THR A 170 8.42 17.39 11.16
N LYS A 171 7.84 17.63 12.34
CA LYS A 171 8.09 16.91 13.57
C LYS A 171 6.79 16.36 14.15
N VAL A 172 6.89 15.20 14.78
CA VAL A 172 5.72 14.51 15.37
C VAL A 172 5.15 15.33 16.54
N GLU A 173 6.00 15.99 17.32
CA GLU A 173 5.61 16.78 18.50
C GLU A 173 4.74 17.99 18.11
N GLU A 174 4.96 18.54 16.92
CA GLU A 174 4.15 19.65 16.39
C GLU A 174 2.75 19.17 16.02
N VAL A 175 2.66 17.99 15.40
CA VAL A 175 1.40 17.32 15.06
C VAL A 175 0.61 17.03 16.34
N GLU A 176 1.27 16.46 17.35
CA GLU A 176 0.67 16.12 18.64
C GLU A 176 -0.03 17.32 19.27
N LYS A 177 0.73 18.40 19.42
CA LYS A 177 0.26 19.61 20.10
C LYS A 177 -0.90 20.27 19.38
N ALA A 178 -0.91 20.20 18.05
CA ALA A 178 -1.92 20.87 17.24
C ALA A 178 -3.23 20.07 17.12
N LEU A 179 -3.14 18.74 17.02
CA LEU A 179 -4.24 17.95 16.47
C LEU A 179 -4.71 16.75 17.28
N ALA A 180 -4.02 16.38 18.37
CA ALA A 180 -4.39 15.19 19.13
C ALA A 180 -5.88 15.18 19.57
N PRO A 181 -6.55 14.01 19.58
CA PRO A 181 -6.03 12.69 19.21
C PRO A 181 -5.85 12.53 17.69
N ILE A 182 -4.79 11.83 17.27
CA ILE A 182 -4.42 11.65 15.86
C ILE A 182 -3.66 10.33 15.64
N THR A 183 -3.89 9.69 14.50
CA THR A 183 -3.13 8.50 14.07
C THR A 183 -2.04 8.92 13.09
N LEU A 184 -0.80 8.49 13.36
CA LEU A 184 0.37 8.75 12.52
C LEU A 184 0.59 7.55 11.58
N VAL A 185 0.56 7.80 10.27
CA VAL A 185 0.73 6.77 9.25
C VAL A 185 1.99 7.06 8.43
N ALA A 186 2.92 6.11 8.41
CA ALA A 186 4.05 6.16 7.50
C ALA A 186 3.64 5.57 6.15
N ALA A 187 3.41 6.41 5.14
CA ALA A 187 3.17 5.92 3.77
C ALA A 187 4.44 5.30 3.14
N GLY A 188 5.60 5.48 3.78
CA GLY A 188 6.91 5.04 3.32
C GLY A 188 7.57 6.05 2.37
N GLY A 189 8.82 5.78 1.99
CA GLY A 189 9.70 6.69 1.24
C GLY A 189 10.48 7.64 2.16
N TYR A 190 11.76 7.81 1.84
CA TYR A 190 12.60 8.92 2.33
C TYR A 190 12.34 10.18 1.51
#